data_AF-A0A9W9PNT5-F1
#
_entry.id   AF-A0A9W9PNT5-F1
#
_cell.length_a   1.000
_cell.length_b   1.000
_cell.length_c   1.000
_cell.angle_alpha   90.00
_cell.angle_beta   90.00
_cell.angle_gamma   90.00
#
_symmetry.space_group_name_H-M   'P 1'
#
loop_
_entity.id
_entity.type
_entity.pdbx_description
1 polymer ?
#
loop_
_entity_poly.entity_id
_entity_poly.type
_entity_poly.pdbx_seq_one_letter_code
_entity_poly.pdbx_strand_id
1 'polypeptide(L)'
;MLWKPVFNLVALVSAPLVGAFVIPYDPQVLLANHEQRLPESSPLDQGVDAFTRPSWFTSTLLARRLLALSSSGVVSTTFPDPVPSSAHAPSSVAGLPIGLREYTADCNSFLPEHLSNDDNGDPTILALRVATTFKNINAGSNLSLELDWWDHIDQAGPVYPGLPRSPAALPRVTLFGYLEALPPLTDEAATRLEQCFLQAHPDAKVWLPGASGSPHSSFWARLIVTHAYWIGGFGDVQQIGWMNVTEWKGIRRESSMDGVGDGRGWTHA
;
A
#
# COMPACT_ATOMS: atom_id res chain seq x y z
N MET A 1 -35.67 -56.33 -39.50
CA MET A 1 -36.32 -55.05 -39.10
C MET A 1 -36.09 -54.89 -37.60
N LEU A 2 -34.89 -54.43 -37.21
CA LEU A 2 -34.49 -53.05 -36.91
C LEU A 2 -35.00 -52.53 -35.55
N TRP A 3 -34.18 -52.80 -34.53
CA TRP A 3 -34.03 -52.01 -33.31
C TRP A 3 -33.69 -50.55 -33.65
N LYS A 4 -34.25 -49.60 -32.89
CA LYS A 4 -33.68 -48.25 -32.74
C LYS A 4 -33.60 -47.90 -31.25
N PRO A 5 -32.43 -47.46 -30.75
CA PRO A 5 -32.31 -46.94 -29.39
C PRO A 5 -32.70 -45.46 -29.33
N VAL A 6 -33.26 -45.05 -28.20
CA VAL A 6 -33.52 -43.65 -27.85
C VAL A 6 -32.21 -43.07 -27.31
N PHE A 7 -31.65 -42.09 -28.00
CA PHE A 7 -30.50 -41.31 -27.52
C PHE A 7 -31.01 -40.19 -26.59
N ASN A 8 -30.56 -40.19 -25.34
CA ASN A 8 -30.65 -39.02 -24.47
C ASN A 8 -29.65 -37.97 -24.94
N LEU A 9 -30.17 -36.79 -25.28
CA LEU A 9 -29.38 -35.62 -25.66
C LEU A 9 -28.80 -35.00 -24.37
N VAL A 10 -27.48 -35.08 -24.20
CA VAL A 10 -26.77 -34.27 -23.20
C VAL A 10 -26.69 -32.84 -23.74
N ALA A 11 -27.36 -31.91 -23.07
CA ALA A 11 -27.20 -30.49 -23.35
C ALA A 11 -25.81 -30.04 -22.84
N LEU A 12 -24.87 -29.83 -23.76
CA LEU A 12 -23.65 -29.07 -23.47
C LEU A 12 -24.05 -27.61 -23.25
N VAL A 13 -24.01 -27.18 -21.99
CA VAL A 13 -24.04 -25.76 -21.65
C VAL A 13 -22.69 -25.18 -22.04
N SER A 14 -22.62 -24.54 -23.20
CA SER A 14 -21.47 -23.71 -23.58
C SER A 14 -21.38 -22.54 -22.61
N ALA A 15 -20.40 -22.57 -21.71
CA ALA A 15 -19.98 -21.38 -20.98
C ALA A 15 -19.47 -20.34 -22.02
N PRO A 16 -19.90 -19.07 -21.94
CA PRO A 16 -19.33 -18.06 -22.80
C PRO A 16 -17.86 -17.87 -22.37
N LEU A 17 -16.95 -18.04 -23.33
CA LEU A 17 -15.58 -17.55 -23.21
C LEU A 17 -15.65 -16.03 -23.03
N VAL A 18 -15.60 -15.56 -21.78
CA VAL A 18 -15.24 -14.18 -21.51
C VAL A 18 -13.78 -14.06 -21.94
N GLY A 19 -13.57 -13.59 -23.17
CA GLY A 19 -12.23 -13.30 -23.66
C GLY A 19 -11.59 -12.31 -22.72
N ALA A 20 -10.60 -12.76 -21.96
CA ALA A 20 -9.69 -11.85 -21.27
C ALA A 20 -9.12 -10.94 -22.36
N PHE A 21 -9.40 -9.63 -22.27
CA PHE A 21 -8.70 -8.64 -23.07
C PHE A 21 -7.23 -8.71 -22.66
N VAL A 22 -6.44 -9.46 -23.42
CA VAL A 22 -4.98 -9.42 -23.31
C VAL A 22 -4.58 -8.08 -23.90
N ILE A 23 -4.16 -7.14 -23.04
CA ILE A 23 -3.49 -5.92 -23.52
C ILE A 23 -2.21 -6.40 -24.20
N PRO A 24 -2.05 -6.23 -25.53
CA PRO A 24 -0.84 -6.67 -26.21
C PRO A 24 0.36 -5.93 -25.61
N TYR A 25 1.34 -6.69 -25.13
CA TYR A 25 2.61 -6.16 -24.65
C TYR A 25 3.46 -5.76 -25.87
N ASP A 26 3.54 -4.47 -26.15
CA ASP A 26 4.48 -3.91 -27.13
C ASP A 26 5.69 -3.29 -26.42
N PRO A 27 6.87 -3.93 -26.43
CA PRO A 27 8.06 -3.40 -25.78
C PRO A 27 8.58 -2.10 -26.39
N GLN A 28 8.13 -1.70 -27.60
CA GLN A 28 8.55 -0.46 -28.24
C GLN A 28 7.77 0.78 -27.73
N VAL A 29 6.58 0.59 -27.15
CA VAL A 29 5.76 1.70 -26.61
C VAL A 29 6.31 2.25 -25.29
N LEU A 30 7.17 1.51 -24.59
CA LEU A 30 7.85 1.97 -23.36
C LEU A 30 8.77 3.17 -23.59
N LEU A 31 9.20 3.39 -24.82
CA LEU A 31 10.01 4.54 -25.25
C LEU A 31 9.21 5.30 -26.31
N ALA A 32 8.14 5.99 -25.92
CA ALA A 32 7.56 6.98 -26.80
C ALA A 32 8.63 8.05 -27.08
N ASN A 33 9.25 7.96 -28.26
CA ASN A 33 10.16 8.95 -28.82
C ASN A 33 9.39 10.26 -28.98
N HIS A 34 9.46 11.11 -27.97
CA HIS A 34 8.87 12.43 -28.01
C HIS A 34 9.92 13.42 -28.48
N GLU A 35 10.22 13.40 -29.78
CA GLU A 35 10.83 14.57 -30.44
C GLU A 35 9.76 15.67 -30.58
N GLN A 36 9.27 16.20 -29.46
CA GLN A 36 8.64 17.52 -29.46
C GLN A 36 9.74 18.57 -29.29
N ARG A 37 9.90 19.37 -30.34
CA ARG A 37 10.74 20.57 -30.37
C ARG A 37 10.34 21.47 -29.19
N LEU A 38 11.18 21.52 -28.16
CA LEU A 38 11.04 22.47 -27.07
C LEU A 38 11.20 23.90 -27.64
N PRO A 39 10.33 24.85 -27.27
CA PRO A 39 10.57 26.26 -27.60
C PRO A 39 11.84 26.74 -26.90
N GLU A 40 12.62 27.57 -27.61
CA GLU A 40 13.87 28.18 -27.15
C GLU A 40 13.76 28.71 -25.72
N SER A 41 14.68 28.29 -24.86
CA SER A 41 14.73 28.62 -23.44
C SER A 41 15.04 30.09 -23.20
N SER A 42 14.27 30.71 -22.31
CA SER A 42 14.64 31.98 -21.66
C SER A 42 15.82 31.74 -20.70
N PRO A 43 16.80 32.67 -20.61
CA PRO A 43 17.99 32.50 -19.77
C PRO A 43 17.69 32.82 -18.31
N LEU A 44 17.06 31.87 -17.62
CA LEU A 44 17.12 31.76 -16.16
C LEU A 44 17.50 30.32 -15.84
N ASP A 45 18.78 30.06 -16.05
CA ASP A 45 19.50 28.90 -15.54
C ASP A 45 19.57 29.02 -14.01
N GLN A 46 18.82 28.17 -13.31
CA GLN A 46 19.24 27.57 -12.05
C GLN A 46 18.65 26.17 -11.91
N GLY A 47 19.48 25.17 -12.16
CA GLY A 47 19.33 23.84 -11.58
C GLY A 47 19.67 22.70 -12.53
N VAL A 48 20.96 22.36 -12.63
CA VAL A 48 21.51 21.19 -13.33
C VAL A 48 21.11 19.85 -12.65
N ASP A 49 20.04 19.82 -11.85
CA ASP A 49 19.68 18.67 -10.99
C ASP A 49 18.22 18.19 -11.13
N ALA A 50 17.43 18.78 -12.04
CA ALA A 50 16.01 18.40 -12.21
C ALA A 50 15.80 17.03 -12.90
N PHE A 51 16.87 16.40 -13.41
CA PHE A 51 16.81 15.14 -14.16
C PHE A 51 17.66 14.02 -13.57
N THR A 52 18.33 14.26 -12.42
CA THR A 52 19.08 13.20 -11.74
C THR A 52 18.08 12.30 -11.02
N ARG A 53 17.89 11.09 -11.53
CA ARG A 53 17.04 10.08 -10.87
C ARG A 53 17.56 9.80 -9.45
N PRO A 54 16.72 9.84 -8.41
CA PRO A 54 17.16 9.53 -7.05
C PRO A 54 17.76 8.13 -6.96
N SER A 55 18.73 7.96 -6.05
CA SER A 55 19.22 6.62 -5.72
C SER A 55 18.09 5.75 -5.15
N TRP A 56 18.27 4.43 -5.18
CA TRP A 56 17.33 3.51 -4.52
C TRP A 56 17.20 3.83 -3.03
N PHE A 57 18.31 4.11 -2.35
CA PHE A 57 18.28 4.51 -0.94
C PHE A 57 17.46 5.79 -0.70
N THR A 58 17.64 6.83 -1.53
CA THR A 58 16.83 8.06 -1.44
C THR A 58 15.35 7.76 -1.66
N SER A 59 15.04 6.88 -2.62
CA SER A 59 13.67 6.45 -2.89
C SER A 59 13.06 5.70 -1.71
N THR A 60 13.83 4.82 -1.06
CA THR A 60 13.41 4.11 0.16
C THR A 60 13.15 5.08 1.32
N LEU A 61 13.99 6.10 1.51
CA LEU A 61 13.76 7.16 2.50
C LEU A 61 12.44 7.91 2.23
N LEU A 62 12.18 8.28 0.98
CA LEU A 62 10.94 8.93 0.58
C LEU A 62 9.72 8.04 0.83
N ALA A 63 9.81 6.73 0.60
CA ALA A 63 8.73 5.80 0.92
C ALA A 63 8.50 5.63 2.42
N ARG A 64 9.56 5.60 3.23
CA ARG A 64 9.44 5.60 4.71
C ARG A 64 8.80 6.89 5.21
N ARG A 65 9.15 8.04 4.60
CA ARG A 65 8.50 9.33 4.88
C ARG A 65 7.03 9.33 4.46
N LEU A 66 6.70 8.75 3.30
CA LEU A 66 5.31 8.60 2.85
C LEU A 66 4.51 7.78 3.86
N LEU A 67 5.07 6.68 4.37
CA LEU A 67 4.45 5.93 5.46
C LEU A 67 4.21 6.80 6.70
N ALA A 68 5.23 7.51 7.17
CA ALA A 68 5.16 8.32 8.38
C ALA A 68 4.13 9.46 8.30
N LEU A 69 3.85 9.96 7.09
CA LEU A 69 2.89 11.04 6.85
C LEU A 69 1.48 10.55 6.50
N SER A 70 1.33 9.27 6.11
CA SER A 70 0.04 8.72 5.71
C SER A 70 -0.79 8.31 6.93
N SER A 71 -2.00 8.86 7.05
CA SER A 71 -2.97 8.46 8.06
C SER A 71 -3.83 7.26 7.60
N SER A 72 -3.94 7.00 6.30
CA SER A 72 -4.71 5.87 5.80
C SER A 72 -4.15 5.38 4.47
N GLY A 73 -4.51 4.15 4.11
CA GLY A 73 -4.13 3.56 2.83
C GLY A 73 -5.14 2.55 2.34
N VAL A 74 -4.99 2.11 1.10
CA VAL A 74 -5.84 1.09 0.50
C VAL A 74 -5.26 -0.29 0.79
N VAL A 75 -5.95 -1.06 1.62
CA VAL A 75 -5.61 -2.45 1.93
C VAL A 75 -6.32 -3.37 0.94
N SER A 76 -5.55 -4.17 0.21
CA SER A 76 -6.09 -5.20 -0.68
C SER A 76 -6.00 -6.58 -0.04
N THR A 77 -7.12 -7.28 0.01
CA THR A 77 -7.25 -8.65 0.53
C THR A 77 -8.09 -9.51 -0.42
N THR A 78 -8.02 -10.82 -0.29
CA THR A 78 -8.75 -11.77 -1.13
C THR A 78 -9.91 -12.38 -0.36
N PHE A 79 -11.10 -12.45 -0.98
CA PHE A 79 -12.21 -13.17 -0.39
C PHE A 79 -11.87 -14.67 -0.25
N PRO A 80 -12.23 -15.32 0.87
CA PRO A 80 -12.09 -16.76 0.99
C PRO A 80 -12.91 -17.50 -0.06
N ASP A 81 -12.43 -18.69 -0.45
CA ASP A 81 -13.14 -19.62 -1.31
C ASP A 81 -13.33 -20.96 -0.57
N PRO A 82 -14.57 -21.34 -0.21
CA PRO A 82 -15.82 -20.63 -0.49
C PRO A 82 -16.05 -19.39 0.40
N VAL A 83 -16.80 -18.42 -0.12
CA VAL A 83 -17.27 -17.28 0.68
C VAL A 83 -18.22 -17.77 1.78
N PRO A 84 -17.99 -17.42 3.07
CA PRO A 84 -18.89 -17.78 4.16
C PRO A 84 -20.31 -17.26 3.92
N SER A 85 -21.31 -18.08 4.23
CA SER A 85 -22.73 -17.70 4.12
C SER A 85 -23.10 -16.48 4.98
N SER A 86 -22.33 -16.20 6.03
CA SER A 86 -22.49 -15.04 6.90
C SER A 86 -21.89 -13.74 6.36
N ALA A 87 -21.11 -13.77 5.28
CA ALA A 87 -20.34 -12.62 4.80
C ALA A 87 -21.18 -11.55 4.06
N HIS A 88 -22.46 -11.81 3.80
CA HIS A 88 -23.32 -10.96 2.95
C HIS A 88 -22.60 -10.55 1.64
N ALA A 89 -21.97 -11.53 1.00
CA ALA A 89 -21.26 -11.37 -0.27
C ALA A 89 -21.73 -12.45 -1.25
N PRO A 90 -21.86 -12.12 -2.55
CA PRO A 90 -22.24 -13.11 -3.56
C PRO A 90 -21.15 -14.18 -3.70
N SER A 91 -21.52 -15.43 -3.98
CA SER A 91 -20.54 -16.51 -4.15
C SER A 91 -19.56 -16.27 -5.31
N SER A 92 -19.94 -15.45 -6.29
CA SER A 92 -19.13 -15.11 -7.46
C SER A 92 -17.89 -14.25 -7.15
N VAL A 93 -17.75 -13.72 -5.93
CA VAL A 93 -16.53 -12.99 -5.53
C VAL A 93 -15.51 -13.86 -4.79
N ALA A 94 -15.78 -15.15 -4.60
CA ALA A 94 -14.81 -16.09 -4.02
C ALA A 94 -13.46 -16.02 -4.75
N GLY A 95 -12.37 -15.90 -4.00
CA GLY A 95 -11.02 -15.80 -4.55
C GLY A 95 -10.67 -14.49 -5.25
N LEU A 96 -11.60 -13.52 -5.36
CA LEU A 96 -11.32 -12.21 -5.94
C LEU A 96 -10.73 -11.25 -4.90
N PRO A 97 -9.84 -10.33 -5.33
CA PRO A 97 -9.34 -9.29 -4.45
C PRO A 97 -10.37 -8.17 -4.25
N ILE A 98 -10.27 -7.48 -3.12
CA ILE A 98 -10.97 -6.23 -2.81
C ILE A 98 -10.02 -5.26 -2.13
N GLY A 99 -9.99 -4.03 -2.60
CA GLY A 99 -9.27 -2.91 -1.97
C GLY A 99 -10.22 -2.06 -1.13
N LEU A 100 -9.88 -1.84 0.14
CA LEU A 100 -10.65 -1.00 1.08
C LEU A 100 -9.70 -0.08 1.83
N ARG A 101 -10.13 1.16 2.10
CA ARG A 101 -9.31 2.11 2.85
C ARG A 101 -9.39 1.83 4.35
N GLU A 102 -8.24 1.70 4.99
CA GLU A 102 -8.11 1.43 6.43
C GLU A 102 -7.25 2.51 7.11
N TYR A 103 -7.47 2.74 8.41
CA TYR A 103 -6.66 3.66 9.21
C TYR A 103 -5.31 3.02 9.56
N THR A 104 -4.23 3.76 9.33
CA THR A 104 -2.86 3.34 9.60
C THR A 104 -2.06 4.45 10.27
N ALA A 105 -0.99 4.11 10.98
CA ALA A 105 -0.03 5.10 11.49
C ALA A 105 1.36 4.47 11.71
N ASP A 106 2.42 5.26 11.57
CA ASP A 106 3.81 4.86 11.87
C ASP A 106 4.10 4.97 13.38
N CYS A 107 3.46 4.10 14.17
CA CYS A 107 3.53 4.11 15.64
C CYS A 107 4.31 2.93 16.24
N ASN A 108 5.02 2.15 15.41
CA ASN A 108 5.69 0.93 15.83
C ASN A 108 6.76 1.18 16.90
N SER A 109 7.50 2.29 16.81
CA SER A 109 8.46 2.76 17.83
C SER A 109 7.87 3.01 19.23
N PHE A 110 6.55 3.12 19.37
CA PHE A 110 5.88 3.30 20.66
C PHE A 110 5.49 1.99 21.35
N LEU A 111 5.62 0.86 20.63
CA LEU A 111 5.41 -0.47 21.18
C LEU A 111 6.59 -0.89 22.08
N PRO A 112 6.36 -1.81 23.04
CA PRO A 112 7.45 -2.45 23.76
C PRO A 112 8.48 -3.07 22.82
N GLU A 113 9.76 -3.08 23.19
CA GLU A 113 10.88 -3.56 22.36
C GLU A 113 10.58 -4.92 21.70
N HIS A 114 10.15 -5.90 22.50
CA HIS A 114 9.78 -7.25 22.05
C HIS A 114 8.59 -7.33 21.06
N LEU A 115 7.85 -6.25 20.87
CA LEU A 115 6.73 -6.10 19.93
C LEU A 115 6.97 -5.05 18.84
N SER A 116 8.04 -4.25 18.94
CA SER A 116 8.32 -3.17 18.00
C SER A 116 9.11 -3.62 16.78
N ASN A 117 9.68 -4.83 16.77
CA ASN A 117 10.62 -5.28 15.74
C ASN A 117 11.68 -4.21 15.41
N ASP A 118 12.23 -3.55 16.42
CA ASP A 118 13.21 -2.47 16.30
C ASP A 118 12.75 -1.25 15.48
N ASP A 119 11.44 -0.97 15.37
CA ASP A 119 10.90 0.09 14.50
C ASP A 119 11.25 -0.10 13.01
N ASN A 120 11.22 -1.35 12.55
CA ASN A 120 11.52 -1.77 11.18
C ASN A 120 10.51 -1.32 10.11
N GLY A 121 9.61 -0.39 10.41
CA GLY A 121 8.65 0.11 9.46
C GLY A 121 7.41 -0.73 9.21
N ASP A 122 7.00 -1.49 10.21
CA ASP A 122 5.71 -2.18 10.25
C ASP A 122 4.60 -1.19 10.70
N PRO A 123 3.66 -0.76 9.84
CA PRO A 123 2.63 0.19 10.27
C PRO A 123 1.67 -0.41 11.29
N THR A 124 1.25 0.44 12.24
CA THR A 124 0.16 0.15 13.16
C THR A 124 -1.17 0.35 12.47
N ILE A 125 -2.12 -0.55 12.71
CA ILE A 125 -3.47 -0.54 12.16
C ILE A 125 -4.47 -0.61 13.32
N LEU A 126 -5.46 0.29 13.31
CA LEU A 126 -6.63 0.18 14.17
C LEU A 126 -7.70 -0.62 13.43
N ALA A 127 -7.75 -1.92 13.71
CA ALA A 127 -8.58 -2.85 12.95
C ALA A 127 -9.99 -2.95 13.53
N LEU A 128 -11.01 -2.89 12.67
CA LEU A 128 -12.41 -3.10 13.05
C LEU A 128 -12.86 -4.51 12.65
N ARG A 129 -13.29 -5.33 13.62
CA ARG A 129 -13.68 -6.74 13.36
C ARG A 129 -14.81 -6.90 12.34
N VAL A 130 -15.63 -5.86 12.16
CA VAL A 130 -16.74 -5.87 11.22
C VAL A 130 -16.30 -5.71 9.76
N ALA A 131 -15.13 -5.11 9.49
CA ALA A 131 -14.72 -4.77 8.14
C ALA A 131 -14.30 -6.01 7.34
N THR A 132 -14.63 -6.00 6.04
CA THR A 132 -14.33 -7.10 5.11
C THR A 132 -12.83 -7.40 5.05
N THR A 133 -11.97 -6.38 5.10
CA THR A 133 -10.51 -6.52 5.15
C THR A 133 -10.07 -7.50 6.23
N PHE A 134 -10.48 -7.27 7.48
CA PHE A 134 -10.06 -8.10 8.61
C PHE A 134 -10.76 -9.45 8.66
N LYS A 135 -11.97 -9.57 8.09
CA LYS A 135 -12.65 -10.86 7.90
C LYS A 135 -11.91 -11.73 6.88
N ASN A 136 -11.46 -11.15 5.77
CA ASN A 136 -10.66 -11.84 4.76
C ASN A 136 -9.30 -12.29 5.33
N ILE A 137 -8.63 -11.41 6.08
CA ILE A 137 -7.38 -11.74 6.76
C ILE A 137 -7.58 -12.88 7.76
N ASN A 138 -8.62 -12.83 8.58
CA ASN A 138 -8.95 -13.91 9.52
C ASN A 138 -9.28 -15.23 8.80
N ALA A 139 -9.72 -15.18 7.53
CA ALA A 139 -9.95 -16.35 6.70
C ALA A 139 -8.69 -16.83 5.94
N GLY A 140 -7.52 -16.22 6.19
CA GLY A 140 -6.23 -16.64 5.64
C GLY A 140 -5.68 -15.74 4.53
N SER A 141 -6.31 -14.60 4.24
CA SER A 141 -5.75 -13.64 3.28
C SER A 141 -4.52 -12.94 3.85
N ASN A 142 -3.41 -12.94 3.12
CA ASN A 142 -2.39 -11.91 3.25
C ASN A 142 -2.93 -10.56 2.73
N LEU A 143 -2.14 -9.49 2.89
CA LEU A 143 -2.53 -8.17 2.39
C LEU A 143 -1.40 -7.47 1.65
N SER A 144 -1.80 -6.56 0.77
CA SER A 144 -0.98 -5.40 0.43
C SER A 144 -1.62 -4.12 0.96
N LEU A 145 -0.80 -3.16 1.36
CA LEU A 145 -1.20 -1.82 1.77
C LEU A 145 -0.57 -0.82 0.80
N GLU A 146 -1.40 -0.11 0.07
CA GLU A 146 -0.98 0.99 -0.80
C GLU A 146 -1.14 2.33 -0.09
N LEU A 147 -0.08 3.13 -0.17
CA LEU A 147 0.00 4.49 0.34
C LEU A 147 0.42 5.40 -0.81
N ASP A 148 -0.22 6.56 -0.88
CA ASP A 148 -0.10 7.47 -2.00
C ASP A 148 -0.06 8.93 -1.55
N TRP A 149 0.58 9.77 -2.36
CA TRP A 149 0.50 11.23 -2.24
C TRP A 149 -0.43 11.82 -3.31
N TRP A 150 -1.33 11.02 -3.88
CA TRP A 150 -2.09 11.31 -5.11
C TRP A 150 -2.92 12.59 -4.99
N ASP A 151 -3.53 12.82 -3.84
CA ASP A 151 -4.41 13.97 -3.57
C ASP A 151 -3.67 15.27 -3.23
N HIS A 152 -2.33 15.27 -3.25
CA HIS A 152 -1.50 16.42 -2.91
C HIS A 152 -0.92 17.12 -4.15
N ILE A 153 -1.60 17.00 -5.29
CA ILE A 153 -1.17 17.58 -6.56
C ILE A 153 -0.92 19.09 -6.48
N ASP A 154 -1.64 19.80 -5.61
CA ASP A 154 -1.50 21.24 -5.41
C ASP A 154 -0.19 21.63 -4.70
N GLN A 155 0.47 20.67 -4.04
CA GLN A 155 1.75 20.83 -3.38
C GLN A 155 2.93 20.48 -4.30
N ALA A 156 2.66 19.96 -5.50
CA ALA A 156 3.66 19.54 -6.47
C ALA A 156 3.81 20.51 -7.64
N GLY A 157 5.04 20.65 -8.13
CA GLY A 157 5.35 21.32 -9.39
C GLY A 157 5.09 20.41 -10.60
N PRO A 158 5.02 20.96 -11.82
CA PRO A 158 5.07 20.13 -13.03
C PRO A 158 6.43 19.41 -13.11
N VAL A 159 6.42 18.14 -13.48
CA VAL A 159 7.66 17.35 -13.66
C VAL A 159 8.47 17.89 -14.83
N TYR A 160 7.79 18.19 -15.94
CA TYR A 160 8.40 18.70 -17.15
C TYR A 160 8.04 20.17 -17.36
N PRO A 161 9.00 21.04 -17.70
CA PRO A 161 8.72 22.44 -18.00
C PRO A 161 7.63 22.57 -19.08
N GLY A 162 6.61 23.39 -18.79
CA GLY A 162 5.51 23.67 -19.73
C GLY A 162 4.40 22.60 -19.81
N LEU A 163 4.50 21.49 -19.07
CA LEU A 163 3.44 20.48 -18.98
C LEU A 163 2.55 20.67 -17.74
N PRO A 164 1.30 20.19 -17.76
CA PRO A 164 0.42 20.25 -16.58
C PRO A 164 0.95 19.37 -15.45
N ARG A 165 0.52 19.69 -14.21
CA ARG A 165 0.70 18.81 -13.05
C ARG A 165 -0.03 17.48 -13.31
N SER A 166 0.57 16.36 -12.90
CA SER A 166 -0.03 15.04 -13.04
C SER A 166 0.01 14.27 -11.71
N PRO A 167 -1.12 13.79 -11.18
CA PRO A 167 -1.12 12.89 -10.02
C PRO A 167 -0.30 11.62 -10.24
N ALA A 168 -0.17 11.16 -11.49
CA ALA A 168 0.66 10.01 -11.83
C ALA A 168 2.17 10.24 -11.57
N ALA A 169 2.59 11.50 -11.47
CA ALA A 169 3.95 11.87 -11.09
C ALA A 169 4.20 11.86 -9.57
N LEU A 170 3.17 11.65 -8.75
CA LEU A 170 3.28 11.67 -7.30
C LEU A 170 3.68 10.29 -6.76
N PRO A 171 4.44 10.26 -5.65
CA PRO A 171 4.96 9.03 -5.09
C PRO A 171 3.87 8.13 -4.53
N ARG A 172 4.08 6.82 -4.69
CA ARG A 172 3.25 5.73 -4.15
C ARG A 172 4.12 4.57 -3.72
N VAL A 173 3.78 3.95 -2.59
CA VAL A 173 4.40 2.70 -2.14
C VAL A 173 3.32 1.65 -1.88
N THR A 174 3.57 0.42 -2.28
CA THR A 174 2.77 -0.75 -1.89
C THR A 174 3.60 -1.65 -1.01
N LEU A 175 3.14 -1.85 0.22
CA LEU A 175 3.74 -2.72 1.22
C LEU A 175 3.05 -4.08 1.19
N PHE A 176 3.81 -5.16 1.18
CA PHE A 176 3.28 -6.53 1.16
C PHE A 176 3.63 -7.25 2.44
N GLY A 177 2.68 -8.02 2.98
CA GLY A 177 2.91 -8.73 4.21
C GLY A 177 1.68 -9.45 4.75
N TYR A 178 1.68 -9.61 6.06
CA TYR A 178 0.59 -10.21 6.81
C TYR A 178 0.31 -9.38 8.05
N LEU A 179 -0.94 -9.45 8.50
CA LEU A 179 -1.36 -8.73 9.70
C LEU A 179 -1.08 -9.59 10.93
N GLU A 180 -0.49 -9.00 11.94
CA GLU A 180 -0.34 -9.60 13.25
C GLU A 180 -1.16 -8.78 14.26
N ALA A 181 -2.11 -9.42 14.92
CA ALA A 181 -2.84 -8.78 16.01
C ALA A 181 -1.89 -8.60 17.21
N LEU A 182 -1.88 -7.41 17.80
CA LEU A 182 -1.07 -7.17 18.98
C LEU A 182 -1.66 -7.92 20.18
N PRO A 183 -0.82 -8.52 21.05
CA PRO A 183 -1.29 -9.09 22.30
C PRO A 183 -1.83 -7.98 23.22
N PRO A 184 -2.55 -8.34 24.31
CA PRO A 184 -2.91 -7.38 25.34
C PRO A 184 -1.67 -6.61 25.82
N LEU A 185 -1.76 -5.28 25.75
CA LEU A 185 -0.70 -4.37 26.17
C LEU A 185 -0.88 -4.00 27.65
N THR A 186 0.22 -3.66 28.33
CA THR A 186 0.13 -3.00 29.64
C THR A 186 -0.50 -1.62 29.48
N ASP A 187 -1.11 -1.07 30.53
CA ASP A 187 -1.76 0.26 30.49
C ASP A 187 -0.81 1.35 29.97
N GLU A 188 0.46 1.29 30.35
CA GLU A 188 1.48 2.23 29.89
C GLU A 188 1.78 2.10 28.39
N ALA A 189 1.97 0.87 27.90
CA ALA A 189 2.21 0.61 26.48
C ALA A 189 0.99 0.95 25.62
N ALA A 190 -0.21 0.62 26.09
CA ALA A 190 -1.47 1.00 25.46
C ALA A 190 -1.59 2.52 25.37
N THR A 191 -1.34 3.25 26.47
CA THR A 191 -1.39 4.72 26.50
C THR A 191 -0.44 5.34 25.49
N ARG A 192 0.80 4.85 25.37
CA ARG A 192 1.77 5.36 24.38
C ARG A 192 1.30 5.13 22.94
N LEU A 193 0.81 3.92 22.65
CA LEU A 193 0.31 3.58 21.32
C LEU A 193 -0.89 4.45 20.95
N GLU A 194 -1.85 4.60 21.87
CA GLU A 194 -3.01 5.46 21.70
C GLU A 194 -2.62 6.93 21.46
N GLN A 195 -1.69 7.46 22.26
CA GLN A 195 -1.20 8.83 22.08
C GLN A 195 -0.56 9.05 20.72
N CYS A 196 0.22 8.10 20.21
CA CYS A 196 0.77 8.19 18.86
C CYS A 196 -0.35 8.11 17.81
N PHE A 197 -1.23 7.11 17.90
CA PHE A 197 -2.23 6.86 16.88
C PHE A 197 -3.25 8.00 16.77
N LEU A 198 -3.67 8.56 17.90
CA LEU A 198 -4.63 9.68 17.95
C LEU A 198 -4.05 11.01 17.44
N GLN A 199 -2.73 11.14 17.26
CA GLN A 199 -2.16 12.30 16.56
C GLN A 199 -2.54 12.30 15.08
N ALA A 200 -2.56 11.12 14.45
CA ALA A 200 -3.03 10.95 13.08
C ALA A 200 -4.56 10.83 12.98
N HIS A 201 -5.20 10.27 14.02
CA HIS A 201 -6.63 9.93 14.03
C HIS A 201 -7.38 10.42 15.29
N PRO A 202 -7.56 11.73 15.49
CA PRO A 202 -8.23 12.25 16.69
C PRO A 202 -9.67 11.76 16.85
N ASP A 203 -10.34 11.49 15.74
CA ASP A 203 -11.70 10.93 15.65
C ASP A 203 -11.79 9.52 16.26
N ALA A 204 -10.72 8.72 16.12
CA ALA A 204 -10.70 7.33 16.57
C ALA A 204 -10.82 7.11 18.08
N LYS A 205 -10.68 8.17 18.88
CA LYS A 205 -10.75 8.15 20.34
C LYS A 205 -11.99 7.44 20.89
N VAL A 206 -13.12 7.50 20.17
CA VAL A 206 -14.40 6.92 20.65
C VAL A 206 -14.62 5.46 20.21
N TRP A 207 -13.70 4.87 19.43
CA TRP A 207 -13.74 3.45 19.03
C TRP A 207 -12.40 2.73 19.18
N LEU A 208 -11.52 3.23 20.05
CA LEU A 208 -10.31 2.51 20.45
C LEU A 208 -10.66 1.16 21.10
N PRO A 209 -9.72 0.19 21.13
CA PRO A 209 -9.98 -1.11 21.73
C PRO A 209 -10.41 -0.97 23.20
N GLY A 210 -11.59 -1.53 23.54
CA GLY A 210 -12.17 -1.43 24.87
C GLY A 210 -12.95 -0.14 25.16
N ALA A 211 -13.04 0.80 24.21
CA ALA A 211 -13.83 2.02 24.37
C ALA A 211 -15.32 1.70 24.61
N SER A 212 -15.87 2.22 25.70
CA SER A 212 -17.29 2.08 26.02
C SER A 212 -18.15 2.84 24.99
N GLY A 213 -19.20 2.18 24.49
CA GLY A 213 -20.07 2.76 23.47
C GLY A 213 -19.49 2.77 22.05
N SER A 214 -18.35 2.10 21.82
CA SER A 214 -17.81 1.94 20.47
C SER A 214 -18.84 1.27 19.54
N PRO A 215 -19.08 1.82 18.32
CA PRO A 215 -20.03 1.23 17.37
C PRO A 215 -19.63 -0.19 16.94
N HIS A 216 -18.33 -0.50 16.94
CA HIS A 216 -17.79 -1.82 16.60
C HIS A 216 -16.60 -2.20 17.48
N SER A 217 -16.38 -3.50 17.67
CA SER A 217 -15.17 -3.97 18.33
C SER A 217 -13.95 -3.72 17.44
N SER A 218 -13.00 -2.97 17.98
CA SER A 218 -11.68 -2.74 17.40
C SER A 218 -10.60 -3.54 18.11
N PHE A 219 -9.44 -3.68 17.48
CA PHE A 219 -8.23 -4.23 18.06
C PHE A 219 -7.00 -3.60 17.42
N TRP A 220 -5.89 -3.58 18.15
CA TRP A 220 -4.59 -3.15 17.61
C TRP A 220 -3.95 -4.26 16.80
N ALA A 221 -3.40 -3.90 15.65
CA ALA A 221 -2.64 -4.80 14.81
C ALA A 221 -1.44 -4.08 14.20
N ARG A 222 -0.49 -4.85 13.69
CA ARG A 222 0.62 -4.37 12.87
C ARG A 222 0.67 -5.12 11.54
N LEU A 223 1.01 -4.41 10.47
CA LEU A 223 1.39 -5.05 9.21
C LEU A 223 2.86 -5.42 9.26
N ILE A 224 3.18 -6.70 9.28
CA ILE A 224 4.56 -7.17 9.13
C ILE A 224 4.98 -7.02 7.68
N VAL A 225 5.84 -6.05 7.38
CA VAL A 225 6.29 -5.78 6.02
C VAL A 225 7.35 -6.80 5.62
N THR A 226 7.08 -7.48 4.50
CA THR A 226 7.97 -8.47 3.89
C THR A 226 8.59 -7.97 2.59
N HIS A 227 7.89 -7.10 1.87
CA HIS A 227 8.35 -6.49 0.62
C HIS A 227 7.72 -5.11 0.45
N ALA A 228 8.39 -4.24 -0.32
CA ALA A 228 7.86 -2.93 -0.69
C ALA A 228 8.10 -2.69 -2.19
N TYR A 229 7.09 -2.15 -2.87
CA TYR A 229 7.15 -1.75 -4.27
C TYR A 229 6.91 -0.26 -4.40
N TRP A 230 7.78 0.44 -5.12
CA TRP A 230 7.81 1.89 -5.21
C TRP A 230 7.45 2.38 -6.60
N ILE A 231 6.72 3.49 -6.64
CA ILE A 231 6.56 4.34 -7.81
C ILE A 231 6.84 5.76 -7.35
N GLY A 232 8.02 6.31 -7.65
CA GLY A 232 8.35 7.69 -7.27
C GLY A 232 7.69 8.77 -8.14
N GLY A 233 7.13 8.38 -9.29
CA GLY A 233 6.60 9.26 -10.32
C GLY A 233 6.84 8.64 -11.70
N PHE A 234 7.21 9.45 -12.70
CA PHE A 234 7.57 8.95 -14.02
C PHE A 234 8.94 8.27 -14.04
N GLY A 235 9.04 7.10 -14.69
CA GLY A 235 10.20 6.20 -14.58
C GLY A 235 11.48 6.66 -15.28
N ASP A 236 11.42 7.72 -16.08
CA ASP A 236 12.59 8.39 -16.64
C ASP A 236 13.32 9.20 -15.56
N VAL A 237 12.57 9.92 -14.71
CA VAL A 237 13.09 10.81 -13.66
C VAL A 237 13.02 10.22 -12.24
N GLN A 238 12.31 9.11 -12.04
CA GLN A 238 12.13 8.46 -10.73
C GLN A 238 12.41 6.96 -10.77
N GLN A 239 12.67 6.37 -9.60
CA GLN A 239 12.71 4.91 -9.45
C GLN A 239 11.30 4.32 -9.48
N ILE A 240 11.16 3.17 -10.15
CA ILE A 240 9.97 2.33 -10.15
C ILE A 240 10.43 0.89 -9.97
N GLY A 241 9.95 0.22 -8.92
CA GLY A 241 10.29 -1.19 -8.70
C GLY A 241 10.38 -1.61 -7.23
N TRP A 242 10.88 -2.81 -7.03
CA TRP A 242 11.02 -3.44 -5.72
C TRP A 242 12.15 -2.80 -4.92
N MET A 243 11.85 -2.43 -3.67
CA MET A 243 12.84 -1.91 -2.72
C MET A 243 13.58 -3.05 -2.01
N ASN A 244 14.78 -2.76 -1.52
CA ASN A 244 15.51 -3.67 -0.64
C ASN A 244 14.82 -3.70 0.74
N VAL A 245 14.25 -4.84 1.11
CA VAL A 245 13.52 -4.97 2.39
C VAL A 245 14.43 -4.78 3.61
N THR A 246 15.70 -5.18 3.53
CA THR A 246 16.66 -4.95 4.62
C THR A 246 16.91 -3.46 4.82
N GLU A 247 17.01 -2.71 3.72
CA GLU A 247 17.13 -1.24 3.77
C GLU A 247 15.86 -0.58 4.32
N TRP A 248 14.68 -0.97 3.84
CA TRP A 248 13.39 -0.52 4.39
C TRP A 248 13.32 -0.72 5.91
N LYS A 249 13.65 -1.93 6.36
CA LYS A 249 13.65 -2.31 7.77
C LYS A 249 14.73 -1.61 8.60
N GLY A 250 15.74 -1.06 7.95
CA GLY A 250 16.85 -0.36 8.58
C GLY A 250 16.68 1.15 8.69
N ILE A 251 15.78 1.76 7.92
CA ILE A 251 15.55 3.21 7.95
C ILE A 251 14.66 3.61 9.13
N ARG A 252 15.10 4.61 9.91
CA ARG A 252 14.32 5.26 10.97
C ARG A 252 14.09 6.74 10.66
N ARG A 253 13.41 7.43 11.58
CA ARG A 253 13.09 8.85 11.49
C ARG A 253 14.33 9.73 11.27
N GLU A 254 15.27 9.74 12.22
CA GLU A 254 16.42 10.66 12.18
C GLU A 254 17.69 10.01 11.62
N SER A 255 17.95 8.73 11.90
CA SER A 255 19.13 8.00 11.44
C SER A 255 18.81 6.54 11.14
N SER A 256 19.35 5.99 10.06
CA SER A 256 19.23 4.56 9.73
C SER A 256 20.15 3.70 10.62
N MET A 257 19.85 2.40 10.71
CA MET A 257 20.73 1.43 11.38
C MET A 257 22.10 1.35 10.71
N ASP A 258 23.11 0.88 11.46
CA ASP A 258 24.47 0.69 10.94
C ASP A 258 24.48 -0.16 9.66
N GLY A 259 25.18 0.34 8.63
CA GLY A 259 25.30 -0.34 7.34
C GLY A 259 24.13 -0.14 6.36
N VAL A 260 23.15 0.70 6.69
CA VAL A 260 22.00 1.00 5.84
C VAL A 260 22.23 2.32 5.09
N GLY A 261 22.41 2.22 3.77
CA GLY A 261 22.58 3.38 2.89
C GLY A 261 23.73 4.29 3.30
N ASP A 262 23.47 5.59 3.37
CA ASP A 262 24.41 6.61 3.87
C ASP A 262 24.23 6.95 5.36
N GLY A 263 23.34 6.23 6.06
CA GLY A 263 23.06 6.41 7.49
C GLY A 263 21.99 7.46 7.83
N ARG A 264 21.53 8.30 6.87
CA ARG A 264 20.48 9.29 7.18
C ARG A 264 19.11 8.65 7.41
N GLY A 265 18.28 9.30 8.21
CA GLY A 265 16.87 8.94 8.40
C GLY A 265 15.95 9.63 7.40
N TRP A 266 14.68 9.21 7.38
CA TRP A 266 13.71 9.68 6.39
C TRP A 266 13.33 11.17 6.54
N THR A 267 13.61 11.81 7.67
CA THR A 267 13.43 13.27 7.85
C THR A 267 14.42 14.09 7.03
N HIS A 268 15.53 13.46 6.61
CA HIS A 268 16.58 14.05 5.79
C HIS A 268 16.55 13.55 4.34
N ALA A 269 15.41 12.98 3.90
CA ALA A 269 15.18 12.48 2.55
C ALA A 269 15.24 13.60 1.50
#